data_AF-A0A9P8GZ09-F1
#
_entry.id   AF-A0A9P8GZ09-F1
#
_cell.length_a   1.000
_cell.length_b   1.000
_cell.length_c   1.000
_cell.angle_alpha   90.00
_cell.angle_beta   90.00
_cell.angle_gamma   90.00
#
_symmetry.space_group_name_H-M   'P 1'
#
loop_
_entity.id
_entity.type
_entity.pdbx_description
1 polymer ?
#
loop_
_entity_poly.entity_id
_entity_poly.type
_entity_poly.pdbx_seq_one_letter_code
_entity_poly.pdbx_strand_id
1 'polypeptide(L)'
;MTHESLITNLTLYYQTLAAIHHISPADIPPPPTRINIPAANEAGLSSSAISLLQRLPQLHPDLNTLPLLPDGTQPVFYTDSDLSWSRRPTFQDDPEISVDAFVLSNPNIYGTALIYDTISEKLLPWEAWGKHVDFEIAEVENPFEMEDAKAAEEILGPWIEKMLKLEWVPFGDEIVTEPDRDDVKIAKGDVDLVADIQLRFVKFSVRQVYMACGWNDKAKDLHAAKRAFDDDSFEHKKQEWMSQTQRVLDQAYEEQWEWSSIRTELDIEGSGPIALLDDCLPEGQQMRHLRF
;
A
#
# COMPACT_ATOMS: atom_id res chain seq x y z
N MET A 1 12.47 -3.14 -26.30
CA MET A 1 12.09 -4.44 -25.72
C MET A 1 10.69 -4.27 -25.17
N THR A 2 9.78 -5.19 -25.48
CA THR A 2 8.37 -5.11 -25.04
C THR A 2 8.30 -5.33 -23.52
N HIS A 3 7.38 -4.61 -22.85
CA HIS A 3 7.10 -4.66 -21.40
C HIS A 3 8.21 -4.17 -20.44
N GLU A 4 9.30 -3.55 -20.91
CA GLU A 4 10.37 -3.06 -20.02
C GLU A 4 9.89 -2.01 -19.01
N SER A 5 8.91 -1.19 -19.38
CA SER A 5 8.31 -0.21 -18.46
C SER A 5 7.68 -0.91 -17.26
N LEU A 6 6.93 -2.00 -17.46
CA LEU A 6 6.36 -2.77 -16.35
C LEU A 6 7.46 -3.39 -15.49
N ILE A 7 8.41 -4.11 -16.11
CA ILE A 7 9.48 -4.80 -15.38
C ILE A 7 10.26 -3.79 -14.52
N THR A 8 10.65 -2.65 -15.10
CA THR A 8 11.44 -1.64 -14.40
C THR A 8 10.66 -1.02 -13.25
N ASN A 9 9.43 -0.57 -13.50
CA ASN A 9 8.64 0.12 -12.49
C ASN A 9 8.17 -0.81 -11.36
N LEU A 10 7.79 -2.06 -11.67
CA LEU A 10 7.43 -3.04 -10.65
C LEU A 10 8.65 -3.46 -9.81
N THR A 11 9.82 -3.59 -10.44
CA THR A 11 11.07 -3.86 -9.72
C THR A 11 11.40 -2.71 -8.77
N LEU A 12 11.33 -1.46 -9.26
CA LEU A 12 11.58 -0.28 -8.45
C LEU A 12 10.55 -0.16 -7.32
N TYR A 13 9.30 -0.50 -7.58
CA TYR A 13 8.23 -0.52 -6.59
C TYR A 13 8.54 -1.47 -5.42
N TYR A 14 8.84 -2.74 -5.70
CA TYR A 14 9.19 -3.71 -4.65
C TYR A 14 10.51 -3.36 -3.94
N GLN A 15 11.52 -2.85 -4.67
CA GLN A 15 12.75 -2.35 -4.05
C GLN A 15 12.48 -1.16 -3.12
N THR A 16 11.51 -0.31 -3.46
CA THR A 16 11.12 0.81 -2.61
C THR A 16 10.42 0.31 -1.36
N LEU A 17 9.48 -0.65 -1.46
CA LEU A 17 8.86 -1.32 -0.30
C LEU A 17 9.90 -1.93 0.64
N ALA A 18 10.92 -2.60 0.10
CA ALA A 18 12.00 -3.16 0.89
C ALA A 18 12.88 -2.09 1.54
N ALA A 19 13.13 -0.99 0.84
CA ALA A 19 13.96 0.10 1.36
C ALA A 19 13.28 0.89 2.48
N ILE A 20 11.94 0.98 2.47
CA ILE A 20 11.15 1.54 3.57
C ILE A 20 10.80 0.46 4.62
N HIS A 21 11.48 -0.69 4.65
CA HIS A 21 11.28 -1.72 5.68
C HIS A 21 9.84 -2.26 5.80
N HIS A 22 9.08 -2.24 4.69
CA HIS A 22 7.77 -2.90 4.62
C HIS A 22 7.91 -4.41 4.39
N ILE A 23 8.86 -4.78 3.54
CA ILE A 23 9.23 -6.17 3.24
C ILE A 23 10.74 -6.35 3.38
N SER A 24 11.21 -7.59 3.46
CA SER A 24 12.63 -7.88 3.39
C SER A 24 13.12 -7.86 1.94
N PRO A 25 14.35 -7.40 1.66
CA PRO A 25 14.98 -7.60 0.36
C PRO A 25 15.04 -9.07 -0.07
N ALA A 26 15.07 -10.00 0.90
CA ALA A 26 15.05 -11.43 0.63
C ALA A 26 13.70 -11.93 0.08
N ASP A 27 12.62 -11.17 0.29
CA ASP A 27 11.28 -11.50 -0.18
C ASP A 27 11.08 -11.20 -1.68
N ILE A 28 12.09 -10.64 -2.34
CA ILE A 28 12.09 -10.32 -3.77
C ILE A 28 13.04 -11.30 -4.49
N PRO A 29 12.59 -12.53 -4.80
CA PRO A 29 13.41 -13.49 -5.53
C PRO A 29 13.89 -12.91 -6.89
N PRO A 30 15.14 -13.20 -7.29
CA PRO A 30 15.65 -12.73 -8.56
C PRO A 30 14.96 -13.46 -9.73
N PRO A 31 14.61 -12.74 -10.82
CA PRO A 31 14.19 -13.39 -12.06
C PRO A 31 15.27 -14.34 -12.62
N PRO A 32 14.91 -15.38 -13.39
CA PRO A 32 13.55 -15.72 -13.82
C PRO A 32 12.74 -16.36 -12.70
N THR A 33 11.49 -15.93 -12.58
CA THR A 33 10.61 -16.39 -11.52
C THR A 33 10.01 -17.75 -11.86
N ARG A 34 9.97 -18.64 -10.87
CA ARG A 34 9.29 -19.93 -10.99
C ARG A 34 7.79 -19.70 -10.92
N ILE A 35 7.09 -20.03 -12.00
CA ILE A 35 5.63 -20.06 -12.05
C ILE A 35 5.16 -21.48 -12.35
N ASN A 36 3.94 -21.81 -11.95
CA ASN A 36 3.29 -23.07 -12.28
C ASN A 36 2.74 -23.00 -13.71
N ILE A 37 3.57 -23.40 -14.68
CA ILE A 37 3.23 -23.36 -16.10
C ILE A 37 1.98 -24.21 -16.41
N PRO A 38 1.82 -25.46 -15.91
CA PRO A 38 0.59 -26.22 -16.10
C PRO A 38 -0.66 -25.46 -15.62
N ALA A 39 -0.65 -24.96 -14.38
CA ALA A 39 -1.79 -24.23 -13.83
C ALA A 39 -2.09 -22.94 -14.61
N ALA A 40 -1.06 -22.25 -15.09
CA ALA A 40 -1.23 -21.03 -15.89
C ALA A 40 -1.88 -21.33 -17.26
N ASN A 41 -1.51 -22.44 -17.91
CA ASN A 41 -2.16 -22.88 -19.14
C ASN A 41 -3.61 -23.34 -18.89
N GLU A 42 -3.86 -24.04 -17.79
CA GLU A 42 -5.22 -24.48 -17.39
C GLU A 42 -6.13 -23.30 -17.06
N ALA A 43 -5.57 -22.22 -16.48
CA ALA A 43 -6.25 -20.94 -16.27
C ALA A 43 -6.48 -20.14 -17.57
N GLY A 44 -5.95 -20.60 -18.71
CA GLY A 44 -6.16 -19.99 -20.01
C GLY A 44 -5.28 -18.77 -20.30
N LEU A 45 -4.15 -18.60 -19.61
CA LEU A 45 -3.18 -17.55 -19.94
C LEU A 45 -2.44 -17.86 -21.25
N SER A 46 -2.18 -16.84 -22.05
CA SER A 46 -1.43 -16.97 -23.30
C SER A 46 0.06 -17.20 -23.06
N SER A 47 0.77 -17.72 -24.07
CA SER A 47 2.21 -17.93 -23.97
C SER A 47 3.02 -16.63 -23.79
N SER A 48 2.52 -15.50 -24.31
CA SER A 48 3.09 -14.17 -24.08
C SER A 48 2.95 -13.73 -22.63
N ALA A 49 1.76 -13.89 -22.04
CA ALA A 49 1.51 -13.59 -20.62
C ALA A 49 2.38 -14.46 -19.70
N ILE A 50 2.42 -15.77 -19.94
CA ILE A 50 3.27 -16.72 -19.19
C ILE A 50 4.75 -16.34 -19.30
N SER A 51 5.22 -16.00 -20.51
CA SER A 51 6.61 -15.60 -20.73
C SER A 51 6.97 -14.30 -20.01
N LEU A 52 6.04 -13.32 -19.96
CA LEU A 52 6.25 -12.09 -19.21
C LEU A 52 6.25 -12.35 -17.69
N LEU A 53 5.33 -13.15 -17.18
CA LEU A 53 5.27 -13.52 -15.75
C LEU A 53 6.57 -14.13 -15.23
N GLN A 54 7.27 -14.93 -16.05
CA GLN A 54 8.59 -15.48 -15.72
C GLN A 54 9.70 -14.42 -15.64
N ARG A 55 9.52 -13.27 -16.28
CA ARG A 55 10.48 -12.16 -16.30
C ARG A 55 10.21 -11.11 -15.22
N LEU A 56 8.98 -11.04 -14.73
CA LEU A 56 8.59 -10.08 -13.70
C LEU A 56 9.18 -10.43 -12.34
N PRO A 57 9.55 -9.41 -11.52
CA PRO A 57 9.80 -9.64 -10.12
C PRO A 57 8.50 -10.14 -9.46
N GLN A 58 8.61 -11.15 -8.60
CA GLN A 58 7.50 -11.62 -7.77
C GLN A 58 7.89 -11.47 -6.30
N LEU A 59 6.91 -11.57 -5.42
CA LEU A 59 7.12 -11.56 -3.98
C LEU A 59 7.06 -12.97 -3.40
N HIS A 60 7.66 -13.17 -2.24
CA HIS A 60 7.61 -14.46 -1.53
C HIS A 60 6.17 -14.76 -1.04
N PRO A 61 5.66 -15.99 -1.16
CA PRO A 61 4.29 -16.37 -0.75
C PRO A 61 3.94 -16.08 0.72
N ASP A 62 4.94 -16.00 1.59
CA ASP A 62 4.74 -15.66 3.01
C ASP A 62 4.19 -14.23 3.20
N LEU A 63 4.20 -13.40 2.16
CA LEU A 63 3.65 -12.04 2.16
C LEU A 63 2.18 -11.97 1.75
N ASN A 64 1.47 -13.09 1.63
CA ASN A 64 0.11 -13.14 1.08
C ASN A 64 -0.94 -12.26 1.79
N THR A 65 -0.71 -11.92 3.05
CA THR A 65 -1.60 -11.05 3.84
C THR A 65 -1.12 -9.61 3.89
N LEU A 66 0.14 -9.36 3.53
CA LEU A 66 0.76 -8.05 3.66
C LEU A 66 0.30 -7.13 2.52
N PRO A 67 -0.30 -5.96 2.82
CA PRO A 67 -0.81 -5.06 1.82
C PRO A 67 0.34 -4.37 1.08
N LEU A 68 0.24 -4.32 -0.24
CA LEU A 68 1.07 -3.53 -1.14
C LEU A 68 0.63 -2.07 -1.19
N LEU A 69 -0.63 -1.75 -0.91
CA LEU A 69 -1.17 -0.38 -0.94
C LEU A 69 -1.94 -0.08 0.35
N PRO A 70 -2.13 1.22 0.71
CA PRO A 70 -2.89 1.60 1.91
C PRO A 70 -4.35 1.13 1.94
N ASP A 71 -4.93 0.80 0.78
CA ASP A 71 -6.31 0.32 0.66
C ASP A 71 -6.46 -1.19 0.94
N GLY A 72 -5.37 -1.87 1.32
CA GLY A 72 -5.37 -3.30 1.62
C GLY A 72 -5.20 -4.20 0.40
N THR A 73 -4.74 -3.67 -0.73
CA THR A 73 -4.34 -4.48 -1.91
C THR A 73 -3.22 -5.45 -1.55
N GLN A 74 -3.33 -6.73 -1.90
CA GLN A 74 -2.41 -7.82 -1.53
C GLN A 74 -1.66 -8.39 -2.75
N PRO A 75 -0.46 -8.97 -2.56
CA PRO A 75 0.26 -9.66 -3.62
C PRO A 75 -0.44 -10.96 -4.05
N VAL A 76 -0.15 -11.39 -5.27
CA VAL A 76 -0.59 -12.69 -5.80
C VAL A 76 0.61 -13.54 -6.20
N PHE A 77 0.44 -14.87 -6.20
CA PHE A 77 1.56 -15.79 -6.40
C PHE A 77 1.26 -16.79 -7.51
N TYR A 78 2.04 -16.71 -8.58
CA TYR A 78 1.93 -17.63 -9.72
C TYR A 78 2.61 -18.98 -9.50
N THR A 79 3.04 -19.28 -8.27
CA THR A 79 3.57 -20.59 -7.86
C THR A 79 2.47 -21.60 -7.51
N ASP A 80 1.24 -21.13 -7.33
CA ASP A 80 0.13 -21.93 -6.81
C ASP A 80 -0.33 -23.02 -7.80
N SER A 81 -0.96 -24.06 -7.27
CA SER A 81 -1.55 -25.13 -8.08
C SER A 81 -2.83 -24.75 -8.79
N ASP A 82 -3.53 -23.73 -8.29
CA ASP A 82 -4.76 -23.20 -8.86
C ASP A 82 -4.57 -21.72 -9.17
N LEU A 83 -4.65 -21.38 -10.46
CA LEU A 83 -4.52 -20.02 -10.98
C LEU A 83 -5.80 -19.56 -11.67
N SER A 84 -6.96 -20.16 -11.35
CA SER A 84 -8.26 -19.76 -11.90
C SER A 84 -8.62 -18.30 -11.62
N TRP A 85 -8.02 -17.70 -10.59
CA TRP A 85 -8.12 -16.28 -10.25
C TRP A 85 -7.28 -15.36 -11.15
N SER A 86 -6.29 -15.88 -11.88
CA SER A 86 -5.29 -15.06 -12.60
C SER A 86 -5.87 -14.14 -13.68
N ARG A 87 -7.09 -14.43 -14.12
CA ARG A 87 -7.87 -13.64 -15.08
C ARG A 87 -9.16 -13.06 -14.48
N ARG A 88 -9.27 -13.04 -13.16
CA ARG A 88 -10.43 -12.56 -12.40
C ARG A 88 -9.97 -11.50 -11.40
N PRO A 89 -10.11 -10.21 -11.71
CA PRO A 89 -9.56 -9.15 -10.87
C PRO A 89 -10.30 -8.97 -9.54
N THR A 90 -11.53 -9.46 -9.41
CA THR A 90 -12.26 -9.44 -8.14
C THR A 90 -12.76 -10.84 -7.78
N PHE A 91 -12.99 -11.05 -6.48
CA PHE A 91 -13.58 -12.28 -5.94
C PHE A 91 -15.07 -12.44 -6.23
N GLN A 92 -15.72 -11.40 -6.78
CA GLN A 92 -17.15 -11.39 -7.12
C GLN A 92 -17.31 -11.77 -8.59
N ASP A 93 -18.32 -12.57 -8.90
CA ASP A 93 -18.52 -13.22 -10.20
C ASP A 93 -18.49 -12.23 -11.39
N ASP A 94 -17.41 -12.31 -12.19
CA ASP A 94 -17.14 -11.68 -13.49
C ASP A 94 -16.82 -10.16 -13.53
N PRO A 95 -15.98 -9.67 -14.49
CA PRO A 95 -15.59 -10.32 -15.77
C PRO A 95 -14.20 -11.00 -15.82
N GLU A 96 -14.12 -12.10 -16.58
CA GLU A 96 -12.88 -12.69 -17.05
C GLU A 96 -12.16 -11.76 -18.05
N ILE A 97 -10.92 -11.36 -17.73
CA ILE A 97 -10.10 -10.50 -18.61
C ILE A 97 -9.49 -11.31 -19.77
N SER A 98 -8.94 -10.64 -20.79
CA SER A 98 -8.25 -11.27 -21.93
C SER A 98 -7.23 -12.33 -21.51
N VAL A 99 -7.04 -13.36 -22.35
CA VAL A 99 -5.98 -14.38 -22.18
C VAL A 99 -4.57 -13.79 -22.19
N ASP A 100 -4.42 -12.61 -22.79
CA ASP A 100 -3.18 -11.84 -22.87
C ASP A 100 -2.99 -10.88 -21.68
N ALA A 101 -3.95 -10.84 -20.76
CA ALA A 101 -3.91 -10.04 -19.55
C ALA A 101 -3.88 -10.92 -18.29
N PHE A 102 -3.32 -10.39 -17.21
CA PHE A 102 -3.20 -11.11 -15.96
C PHE A 102 -3.19 -10.18 -14.74
N VAL A 103 -3.60 -10.72 -13.60
CA VAL A 103 -3.67 -10.01 -12.31
C VAL A 103 -2.28 -10.00 -11.65
N LEU A 104 -1.86 -8.83 -11.17
CA LEU A 104 -0.60 -8.56 -10.45
C LEU A 104 -0.79 -8.37 -8.94
N SER A 105 -1.99 -8.00 -8.51
CA SER A 105 -2.38 -7.87 -7.10
C SER A 105 -3.87 -8.10 -6.95
N ASN A 106 -4.29 -8.56 -5.78
CA ASN A 106 -5.70 -8.79 -5.45
C ASN A 106 -6.19 -7.78 -4.41
N PRO A 107 -7.46 -7.36 -4.48
CA PRO A 107 -8.07 -6.53 -3.44
C PRO A 107 -8.48 -7.41 -2.26
N ASN A 108 -8.22 -7.03 -1.00
CA ASN A 108 -8.72 -7.81 0.15
C ASN A 108 -10.26 -7.78 0.24
N ILE A 109 -10.87 -6.58 0.24
CA ILE A 109 -12.34 -6.40 0.14
C ILE A 109 -12.68 -5.11 -0.63
N TYR A 110 -12.06 -3.98 -0.27
CA TYR A 110 -12.29 -2.65 -0.87
C TYR A 110 -11.07 -2.10 -1.63
N GLY A 111 -10.05 -2.94 -1.82
CA GLY A 111 -8.78 -2.53 -2.41
C GLY A 111 -8.82 -2.48 -3.94
N THR A 112 -7.63 -2.40 -4.52
CA THR A 112 -7.39 -2.27 -5.95
C THR A 112 -6.70 -3.53 -6.49
N ALA A 113 -7.30 -4.19 -7.48
CA ALA A 113 -6.62 -5.20 -8.25
C ALA A 113 -5.78 -4.54 -9.34
N LEU A 114 -4.50 -4.88 -9.46
CA LEU A 114 -3.68 -4.42 -10.58
C LEU A 114 -3.75 -5.45 -11.68
N ILE A 115 -4.11 -5.02 -12.88
CA ILE A 115 -4.21 -5.89 -14.05
C ILE A 115 -3.31 -5.35 -15.15
N TYR A 116 -2.55 -6.22 -15.80
CA TYR A 116 -1.70 -5.85 -16.92
C TYR A 116 -2.09 -6.59 -18.19
N ASP A 117 -2.19 -5.89 -19.31
CA ASP A 117 -2.42 -6.47 -20.64
C ASP A 117 -1.15 -6.42 -21.49
N THR A 118 -0.76 -7.58 -22.01
CA THR A 118 0.44 -7.72 -22.85
C THR A 118 0.26 -7.17 -24.26
N ILE A 119 -0.97 -6.95 -24.75
CA ILE A 119 -1.19 -6.39 -26.09
C ILE A 119 -1.07 -4.87 -26.08
N SER A 120 -1.82 -4.20 -25.20
CA SER A 120 -1.81 -2.74 -25.06
C SER A 120 -0.62 -2.21 -24.25
N GLU A 121 0.10 -3.09 -23.56
CA GLU A 121 1.19 -2.76 -22.62
C GLU A 121 0.76 -1.81 -21.49
N LYS A 122 -0.52 -1.85 -21.12
CA LYS A 122 -1.11 -0.98 -20.08
C LYS A 122 -1.34 -1.73 -18.77
N LEU A 123 -1.20 -0.98 -17.68
CA LEU A 123 -1.59 -1.35 -16.33
C LEU A 123 -2.92 -0.66 -15.99
N LEU A 124 -3.84 -1.40 -15.40
CA LEU A 124 -5.16 -0.94 -14.98
C LEU A 124 -5.34 -1.18 -13.47
N PRO A 125 -5.52 -0.13 -12.66
CA PRO A 125 -5.97 -0.25 -11.28
C PRO A 125 -7.49 -0.46 -11.23
N TRP A 126 -7.90 -1.70 -11.02
CA TRP A 126 -9.30 -2.13 -10.93
C TRP A 126 -9.80 -2.05 -9.49
N GLU A 127 -10.64 -1.07 -9.19
CA GLU A 127 -11.28 -0.92 -7.88
C GLU A 127 -12.33 -2.02 -7.66
N ALA A 128 -12.25 -2.71 -6.52
CA ALA A 128 -13.18 -3.81 -6.16
C ALA A 128 -14.63 -3.34 -5.92
N TRP A 129 -14.85 -2.04 -5.74
CA TRP A 129 -16.15 -1.40 -5.61
C TRP A 129 -16.11 -0.04 -6.31
N GLY A 130 -17.23 0.40 -6.88
CA GLY A 130 -17.28 1.67 -7.61
C GLY A 130 -17.32 1.46 -9.13
N LYS A 131 -16.59 2.30 -9.87
CA LYS A 131 -16.76 2.45 -11.33
C LYS A 131 -16.49 1.19 -12.18
N HIS A 132 -15.89 0.15 -11.60
CA HIS A 132 -15.62 -1.11 -12.30
C HIS A 132 -16.61 -2.22 -11.94
N VAL A 133 -17.50 -2.00 -10.95
CA VAL A 133 -18.45 -2.99 -10.41
C VAL A 133 -19.89 -2.48 -10.43
N ASP A 134 -20.12 -1.17 -10.24
CA ASP A 134 -21.46 -0.56 -10.14
C ASP A 134 -22.13 -0.30 -11.49
N PHE A 135 -21.40 -0.44 -12.60
CA PHE A 135 -22.02 -0.47 -13.90
C PHE A 135 -22.46 -1.90 -14.15
N GLU A 136 -23.74 -2.10 -14.46
CA GLU A 136 -24.10 -3.11 -15.45
C GLU A 136 -23.12 -2.88 -16.61
N ILE A 137 -22.02 -3.66 -16.66
CA ILE A 137 -20.97 -3.53 -17.66
C ILE A 137 -21.64 -3.94 -18.96
N ALA A 138 -22.37 -2.99 -19.55
CA ALA A 138 -22.95 -3.12 -20.86
C ALA A 138 -21.74 -3.18 -21.79
N GLU A 139 -21.29 -4.40 -22.07
CA GLU A 139 -20.46 -4.71 -23.23
C GLU A 139 -19.19 -3.85 -23.31
N VAL A 140 -18.46 -3.65 -22.22
CA VAL A 140 -17.07 -3.15 -22.33
C VAL A 140 -16.25 -4.29 -22.93
N GLU A 141 -16.15 -4.33 -24.27
CA GLU A 141 -15.43 -5.38 -25.02
C GLU A 141 -13.94 -5.46 -24.61
N ASN A 142 -13.36 -4.41 -24.02
CA ASN A 142 -12.02 -4.43 -23.45
C ASN A 142 -11.82 -3.38 -22.32
N PRO A 143 -11.56 -3.79 -21.07
CA PRO A 143 -11.36 -2.85 -19.95
C PRO A 143 -10.09 -1.99 -20.07
N PHE A 144 -9.16 -2.34 -20.96
CA PHE A 144 -7.94 -1.58 -21.20
C PHE A 144 -8.11 -0.38 -22.17
N GLU A 145 -9.31 -0.23 -22.74
CA GLU A 145 -9.71 0.97 -23.48
C GLU A 145 -10.24 2.09 -22.56
N MET A 146 -10.42 1.80 -21.26
CA MET A 146 -10.80 2.79 -20.26
C MET A 146 -9.70 3.85 -20.05
N GLU A 147 -10.08 5.06 -19.65
CA GLU A 147 -9.13 6.17 -19.40
C GLU A 147 -8.13 5.88 -18.27
N ASP A 148 -8.46 4.93 -17.39
CA ASP A 148 -7.66 4.58 -16.23
C ASP A 148 -6.51 3.60 -16.54
N ALA A 149 -6.57 2.91 -17.70
CA ALA A 149 -5.51 2.01 -18.13
C ALA A 149 -4.36 2.81 -18.77
N LYS A 150 -3.20 2.83 -18.11
CA LYS A 150 -2.05 3.68 -18.45
C LYS A 150 -0.74 2.90 -18.48
N ALA A 151 0.35 3.53 -18.92
CA ALA A 151 1.67 2.92 -18.82
C ALA A 151 2.02 2.66 -17.34
N ALA A 152 2.79 1.61 -17.06
CA ALA A 152 3.15 1.23 -15.69
C ALA A 152 3.82 2.37 -14.90
N GLU A 153 4.63 3.21 -15.56
CA GLU A 153 5.26 4.39 -14.96
C GLU A 153 4.23 5.41 -14.45
N GLU A 154 3.12 5.61 -15.16
CA GLU A 154 2.09 6.58 -14.78
C GLU A 154 1.25 6.14 -13.58
N ILE A 155 1.24 4.84 -13.27
CA ILE A 155 0.53 4.26 -12.13
C ILE A 155 1.48 4.03 -10.95
N LEU A 156 2.57 3.30 -11.18
CA LEU A 156 3.53 2.93 -10.13
C LEU A 156 4.45 4.10 -9.74
N GLY A 157 4.77 5.00 -10.67
CA GLY A 157 5.63 6.17 -10.41
C GLY A 157 5.11 7.05 -9.27
N PRO A 158 3.83 7.49 -9.30
CA PRO A 158 3.23 8.22 -8.19
C PRO A 158 3.25 7.46 -6.86
N TRP A 159 3.10 6.14 -6.86
CA TRP A 159 3.14 5.33 -5.64
C TRP A 159 4.55 5.24 -5.06
N ILE A 160 5.55 5.05 -5.92
CA ILE A 160 6.97 5.11 -5.56
C ILE A 160 7.26 6.48 -4.95
N GLU A 161 6.81 7.57 -5.60
CA GLU A 161 7.01 8.93 -5.10
C GLU A 161 6.39 9.12 -3.71
N LYS A 162 5.17 8.63 -3.46
CA LYS A 162 4.53 8.69 -2.15
C LYS A 162 5.33 7.97 -1.07
N MET A 163 5.88 6.79 -1.36
CA MET A 163 6.76 6.07 -0.43
C MET A 163 8.09 6.82 -0.20
N LEU A 164 8.70 7.36 -1.26
CA LEU A 164 9.94 8.13 -1.15
C LEU A 164 9.77 9.39 -0.30
N LYS A 165 8.62 10.07 -0.42
CA LYS A 165 8.27 11.25 0.37
C LYS A 165 7.75 10.92 1.78
N LEU A 166 7.65 9.62 2.10
CA LEU A 166 7.04 9.12 3.33
C LEU A 166 5.60 9.66 3.51
N GLU A 167 4.86 9.81 2.42
CA GLU A 167 3.41 10.02 2.44
C GLU A 167 2.67 8.70 2.70
N TRP A 168 3.31 7.58 2.32
CA TRP A 168 2.94 6.21 2.63
C TRP A 168 4.03 5.59 3.49
N VAL A 169 3.68 5.17 4.71
CA VAL A 169 4.65 4.75 5.72
C VAL A 169 4.28 3.37 6.26
N PRO A 170 5.21 2.40 6.30
CA PRO A 170 4.94 1.10 6.89
C PRO A 170 4.78 1.18 8.41
N PHE A 171 3.77 0.49 8.93
CA PHE A 171 3.53 0.32 10.35
C PHE A 171 3.00 -1.09 10.62
N GLY A 172 3.80 -1.95 11.27
CA GLY A 172 3.46 -3.36 11.42
C GLY A 172 3.23 -4.00 10.05
N ASP A 173 2.08 -4.63 9.87
CA ASP A 173 1.65 -5.25 8.62
C ASP A 173 0.79 -4.30 7.74
N GLU A 174 0.82 -2.99 7.98
CA GLU A 174 0.01 -2.00 7.27
C GLU A 174 0.87 -0.94 6.58
N ILE A 175 0.32 -0.30 5.54
CA ILE A 175 0.84 0.96 4.99
C ILE A 175 -0.11 2.07 5.41
N VAL A 176 0.36 2.95 6.29
CA VAL A 176 -0.43 4.06 6.81
C VAL A 176 -0.20 5.34 6.03
N THR A 177 -1.25 6.14 5.89
CA THR A 177 -1.23 7.48 5.30
C THR A 177 -1.61 8.51 6.33
N GLU A 178 -1.16 9.75 6.13
CA GLU A 178 -1.68 10.86 6.90
C GLU A 178 -3.20 10.98 6.69
N PRO A 179 -4.01 11.05 7.75
CA PRO A 179 -5.43 11.35 7.62
C PRO A 179 -5.65 12.66 6.88
N ASP A 180 -6.56 12.65 5.91
CA ASP A 180 -6.85 13.85 5.13
C ASP A 180 -7.95 14.72 5.77
N ARG A 181 -8.24 15.86 5.14
CA ARG A 181 -9.26 16.79 5.67
C ARG A 181 -10.67 16.21 5.60
N ASP A 182 -10.95 15.32 4.66
CA ASP A 182 -12.28 14.76 4.46
C ASP A 182 -12.52 13.62 5.44
N ASP A 183 -11.50 12.79 5.72
CA ASP A 183 -11.48 11.84 6.83
C ASP A 183 -11.91 12.52 8.14
N VAL A 184 -11.22 13.60 8.52
CA VAL A 184 -11.49 14.34 9.78
C VAL A 184 -12.89 14.93 9.80
N LYS A 185 -13.40 15.46 8.67
CA LYS A 185 -14.76 15.98 8.60
C LYS A 185 -15.82 14.88 8.73
N ILE A 186 -15.60 13.72 8.11
CA ILE A 186 -16.52 12.58 8.16
C ILE A 186 -16.60 12.05 9.59
N ALA A 187 -15.48 11.98 10.29
CA ALA A 187 -15.44 11.54 11.69
C ALA A 187 -16.11 12.52 12.67
N LYS A 188 -16.43 13.74 12.26
CA LYS A 188 -16.98 14.76 13.16
C LYS A 188 -18.29 14.28 13.80
N GLY A 189 -18.26 14.12 15.13
CA GLY A 189 -19.40 13.68 15.91
C GLY A 189 -19.54 12.16 16.05
N ASP A 190 -18.62 11.38 15.47
CA ASP A 190 -18.50 9.93 15.66
C ASP A 190 -17.23 9.60 16.46
N VAL A 191 -17.44 9.10 17.67
CA VAL A 191 -16.35 8.79 18.62
C VAL A 191 -15.45 7.67 18.12
N ASP A 192 -15.98 6.71 17.37
CA ASP A 192 -15.22 5.56 16.87
C ASP A 192 -14.30 6.01 15.73
N LEU A 193 -14.85 6.75 14.76
CA LEU A 193 -14.08 7.28 13.64
C LEU A 193 -13.01 8.27 14.07
N VAL A 194 -13.28 9.09 15.10
CA VAL A 194 -12.29 9.99 15.69
C VAL A 194 -11.13 9.20 16.30
N ALA A 195 -11.40 8.12 17.03
CA ALA A 195 -10.36 7.28 17.63
C ALA A 195 -9.49 6.61 16.56
N ASP A 196 -10.10 6.15 15.47
CA ASP A 196 -9.38 5.56 14.33
C ASP A 196 -8.46 6.59 13.66
N ILE A 197 -8.92 7.84 13.49
CA ILE A 197 -8.10 8.92 12.94
C ILE A 197 -6.93 9.27 13.87
N GLN A 198 -7.17 9.37 15.19
CA GLN A 198 -6.11 9.58 16.17
C GLN A 198 -5.05 8.48 16.08
N LEU A 199 -5.47 7.22 16.03
CA LEU A 199 -4.57 6.09 15.88
C LEU A 199 -3.77 6.17 14.58
N ARG A 200 -4.40 6.51 13.45
CA ARG A 200 -3.72 6.70 12.17
C ARG A 200 -2.67 7.81 12.22
N PHE A 201 -2.95 8.94 12.87
CA PHE A 201 -1.94 10.00 13.07
C PHE A 201 -0.73 9.49 13.85
N VAL A 202 -0.97 8.76 14.95
CA VAL A 202 0.13 8.21 15.76
C VAL A 202 0.91 7.16 14.97
N LYS A 203 0.26 6.24 14.25
CA LYS A 203 0.97 5.27 13.38
C LYS A 203 1.80 6.00 12.33
N PHE A 204 1.24 7.01 11.68
CA PHE A 204 1.91 7.80 10.64
C PHE A 204 3.13 8.58 11.17
N SER A 205 3.15 8.98 12.45
CA SER A 205 4.28 9.72 13.01
C SER A 205 5.59 8.92 13.06
N VAL A 206 5.57 7.60 12.84
CA VAL A 206 6.80 6.81 12.61
C VAL A 206 7.63 7.35 11.43
N ARG A 207 7.01 8.12 10.52
CA ARG A 207 7.68 8.97 9.52
C ARG A 207 8.84 9.79 10.10
N GLN A 208 8.68 10.34 11.31
CA GLN A 208 9.71 11.14 11.97
C GLN A 208 10.95 10.32 12.30
N VAL A 209 10.79 9.03 12.61
CA VAL A 209 11.90 8.09 12.84
C VAL A 209 12.73 7.92 11.57
N TYR A 210 12.07 7.73 10.41
CA TYR A 210 12.79 7.66 9.12
C TYR A 210 13.62 8.91 8.87
N MET A 211 13.02 10.09 9.02
CA MET A 211 13.71 11.37 8.81
C MET A 211 14.88 11.55 9.80
N ALA A 212 14.67 11.20 11.08
CA ALA A 212 15.70 11.27 12.11
C ALA A 212 16.85 10.26 11.92
N CYS A 213 16.65 9.25 11.07
CA CYS A 213 17.67 8.28 10.67
C CYS A 213 18.29 8.60 9.30
N GLY A 214 18.00 9.78 8.73
CA GLY A 214 18.66 10.26 7.52
C GLY A 214 17.93 9.97 6.22
N TRP A 215 16.66 9.55 6.28
CA TRP A 215 15.83 9.43 5.07
C TRP A 215 15.55 10.81 4.50
N ASN A 216 15.81 11.00 3.21
CA ASN A 216 15.56 12.27 2.54
C ASN A 216 14.23 12.24 1.78
N ASP A 217 13.17 12.75 2.42
CA ASP A 217 11.81 12.84 1.87
C ASP A 217 11.68 13.81 0.67
N LYS A 218 12.73 14.57 0.35
CA LYS A 218 12.79 15.48 -0.81
C LYS A 218 13.61 14.91 -1.96
N ALA A 219 14.07 13.68 -1.84
CA ALA A 219 14.82 13.00 -2.89
C ALA A 219 13.95 12.75 -4.12
N LYS A 220 14.60 12.73 -5.30
CA LYS A 220 13.94 12.44 -6.58
C LYS A 220 13.93 10.96 -6.92
N ASP A 221 14.75 10.16 -6.25
CA ASP A 221 14.92 8.74 -6.49
C ASP A 221 15.32 8.02 -5.20
N LEU A 222 15.17 6.70 -5.22
CA LEU A 222 15.42 5.83 -4.07
C LEU A 222 16.85 5.91 -3.56
N HIS A 223 17.84 5.97 -4.46
CA HIS A 223 19.24 6.05 -4.08
C HIS A 223 19.53 7.36 -3.32
N ALA A 224 19.00 8.49 -3.79
CA ALA A 224 19.11 9.76 -3.11
C ALA A 224 18.34 9.81 -1.78
N ALA A 225 17.20 9.12 -1.68
CA ALA A 225 16.41 9.02 -0.45
C ALA A 225 17.16 8.26 0.65
N LYS A 226 17.77 7.12 0.28
CA LYS A 226 18.46 6.20 1.20
C LYS A 226 19.93 6.58 1.47
N ARG A 227 20.52 7.53 0.73
CA ARG A 227 21.98 7.80 0.74
C ARG A 227 22.60 7.99 2.13
N ALA A 228 21.90 8.64 3.04
CA ALA A 228 22.37 8.91 4.41
C ALA A 228 21.57 8.14 5.47
N PHE A 229 20.74 7.19 5.05
CA PHE A 229 19.88 6.43 5.93
C PHE A 229 20.68 5.37 6.69
N ASP A 230 20.52 5.34 8.01
CA ASP A 230 21.13 4.36 8.89
C ASP A 230 20.09 3.31 9.29
N ASP A 231 20.16 2.14 8.63
CA ASP A 231 19.23 1.02 8.85
C ASP A 231 19.30 0.50 10.30
N ASP A 232 20.49 0.42 10.91
CA ASP A 232 20.67 -0.05 12.29
C ASP A 232 20.09 0.96 13.30
N SER A 233 20.33 2.26 13.07
CA SER A 233 19.76 3.32 13.89
C SER A 233 18.24 3.37 13.75
N PHE A 234 17.70 3.14 12.55
CA PHE A 234 16.28 3.10 12.30
C PHE A 234 15.58 2.02 13.12
N GLU A 235 16.05 0.78 13.07
CA GLU A 235 15.44 -0.31 13.84
C GLU A 235 15.47 -0.02 15.34
N HIS A 236 16.59 0.49 15.86
CA HIS A 236 16.68 0.88 17.28
C HIS A 236 15.67 1.98 17.64
N LYS A 237 15.63 3.07 16.87
CA LYS A 237 14.74 4.20 17.14
C LYS A 237 13.28 3.87 16.91
N LYS A 238 12.95 2.98 15.98
CA LYS A 238 11.59 2.49 15.75
C LYS A 238 11.09 1.74 16.98
N GLN A 239 11.89 0.85 17.57
CA GLN A 239 11.54 0.13 18.80
C GLN A 239 11.41 1.07 20.01
N GLU A 240 12.31 2.04 20.14
CA GLU A 240 12.23 3.07 21.18
C GLU A 240 10.95 3.90 21.01
N TRP A 241 10.68 4.37 19.80
CA TRP A 241 9.49 5.15 19.47
C TRP A 241 8.20 4.35 19.73
N MET A 242 8.12 3.07 19.34
CA MET A 242 6.96 2.22 19.65
C MET A 242 6.75 2.07 21.15
N SER A 243 7.81 1.82 21.90
CA SER A 243 7.75 1.62 23.35
C SER A 243 7.33 2.91 24.09
N GLN A 244 7.93 4.05 23.69
CA GLN A 244 7.57 5.35 24.24
C GLN A 244 6.13 5.71 23.91
N THR A 245 5.72 5.50 22.66
CA THR A 245 4.37 5.82 22.21
C THR A 245 3.33 5.00 22.97
N GLN A 246 3.51 3.68 23.07
CA GLN A 246 2.57 2.85 23.85
C GLN A 246 2.52 3.28 25.32
N ARG A 247 3.66 3.60 25.94
CA ARG A 247 3.70 4.10 27.33
C ARG A 247 2.89 5.40 27.49
N VAL A 248 3.04 6.33 26.55
CA VAL A 248 2.31 7.60 26.56
C VAL A 248 0.81 7.36 26.36
N LEU A 249 0.42 6.48 25.44
CA LEU A 249 -1.00 6.14 25.22
C LEU A 249 -1.63 5.42 26.42
N ASP A 250 -0.90 4.51 27.06
CA ASP A 250 -1.35 3.82 28.28
C ASP A 250 -1.55 4.82 29.42
N GLN A 251 -0.57 5.69 29.65
CA GLN A 251 -0.67 6.74 30.67
C GLN A 251 -1.81 7.72 30.37
N ALA A 252 -1.93 8.16 29.12
CA ALA A 252 -2.99 9.04 28.66
C ALA A 252 -4.38 8.43 28.88
N TYR A 253 -4.53 7.12 28.66
CA TYR A 253 -5.77 6.41 28.93
C TYR A 253 -6.06 6.31 30.44
N GLU A 254 -5.07 5.98 31.27
CA GLU A 254 -5.25 5.86 32.73
C GLU A 254 -5.59 7.21 33.38
N GLU A 255 -4.90 8.26 32.96
CA GLU A 255 -5.05 9.62 33.50
C GLU A 255 -6.08 10.46 32.75
N GLN A 256 -6.70 9.90 31.71
CA GLN A 256 -7.75 10.55 30.92
C GLN A 256 -7.29 11.86 30.26
N TRP A 257 -6.11 11.84 29.65
CA TRP A 257 -5.53 12.99 28.96
C TRP A 257 -6.37 13.41 27.75
N GLU A 258 -6.38 14.72 27.50
CA GLU A 258 -6.87 15.28 26.25
C GLU A 258 -5.89 14.99 25.11
N TRP A 259 -6.43 14.84 23.90
CA TRP A 259 -5.64 14.57 22.70
C TRP A 259 -4.50 15.57 22.47
N SER A 260 -4.71 16.85 22.74
CA SER A 260 -3.67 17.89 22.61
C SER A 260 -2.44 17.59 23.47
N SER A 261 -2.64 17.04 24.68
CA SER A 261 -1.55 16.65 25.58
C SER A 261 -0.81 15.42 25.05
N ILE A 262 -1.54 14.43 24.54
CA ILE A 262 -0.96 13.23 23.90
C ILE A 262 -0.10 13.64 22.71
N ARG A 263 -0.64 14.49 21.85
CA ARG A 263 0.02 15.02 20.66
C ARG A 263 1.32 15.75 21.01
N THR A 264 1.29 16.60 22.03
CA THR A 264 2.49 17.32 22.50
C THR A 264 3.54 16.37 23.06
N GLU A 265 3.14 15.38 23.87
CA GLU A 265 4.09 14.43 24.47
C GLU A 265 4.72 13.50 23.42
N LEU A 266 3.99 13.18 22.34
CA LEU A 266 4.48 12.39 21.20
C LEU A 266 5.21 13.22 20.15
N ASP A 267 5.33 14.54 20.32
CA ASP A 267 5.90 15.48 19.34
C ASP A 267 5.25 15.38 17.94
N ILE A 268 3.94 15.15 17.90
CA ILE A 268 3.16 15.04 16.66
C ILE A 268 2.71 16.47 16.27
N GLU A 269 3.53 17.17 15.48
CA GLU A 269 3.24 18.54 15.04
C GLU A 269 3.09 18.70 13.53
N GLY A 270 2.39 19.77 13.12
CA GLY A 270 2.72 20.43 11.85
C GLY A 270 1.82 20.16 10.64
N SER A 271 0.59 19.67 10.81
CA SER A 271 -0.35 19.54 9.68
C SER A 271 -1.71 20.19 9.89
N GLY A 272 -2.30 20.66 8.78
CA GLY A 272 -3.65 21.23 8.78
C GLY A 272 -4.75 20.23 9.21
N PRO A 273 -4.69 18.95 8.81
CA PRO A 273 -5.57 17.91 9.31
C PRO A 273 -5.51 17.70 10.82
N ILE A 274 -4.32 17.75 11.45
CA ILE A 274 -4.17 17.67 12.90
C ILE A 274 -4.93 18.79 13.61
N ALA A 275 -4.75 20.05 13.17
CA ALA A 275 -5.46 21.18 13.75
C ALA A 275 -6.98 21.07 13.59
N LEU A 276 -7.44 20.53 12.45
CA LEU A 276 -8.86 20.26 12.24
C LEU A 276 -9.39 19.16 13.17
N LEU A 277 -8.58 18.15 13.48
CA LEU A 277 -8.94 17.10 14.43
C LEU A 277 -9.07 17.69 15.85
N ASP A 278 -8.14 18.56 16.26
CA ASP A 278 -8.20 19.27 17.54
C ASP A 278 -9.52 20.06 17.67
N ASP A 279 -9.96 20.74 16.61
CA ASP A 279 -11.25 21.46 16.55
C ASP A 279 -12.49 20.54 16.54
N CYS A 280 -12.33 19.28 16.14
CA CYS A 280 -13.43 18.31 16.04
C CYS A 280 -13.69 17.56 17.35
N LEU A 281 -12.77 17.60 18.30
CA LEU A 281 -12.91 16.94 19.59
C LEU A 281 -13.80 17.78 20.53
N PRO A 282 -14.91 17.23 21.05
CA PRO A 282 -15.67 17.84 22.14
C PRO A 282 -14.79 18.06 23.37
N GLU A 283 -15.03 19.14 24.11
CA GLU A 283 -14.42 19.36 25.43
C GLU A 283 -14.67 18.13 26.33
N GLY A 284 -13.61 17.54 26.86
CA GLY A 284 -13.66 16.38 27.76
C GLY A 284 -13.81 15.01 27.10
N GLN A 285 -13.68 14.89 25.76
CA GLN A 285 -13.63 13.57 25.12
C GLN A 285 -12.32 12.85 25.46
N GLN A 286 -12.47 11.73 26.16
CA GLN A 286 -11.39 10.86 26.59
C GLN A 286 -10.93 9.92 25.47
N MET A 287 -9.63 9.67 25.36
CA MET A 287 -9.09 8.70 24.42
C MET A 287 -9.51 7.28 24.81
N ARG A 288 -9.87 6.43 23.84
CA ARG A 288 -10.00 4.99 24.09
C ARG A 288 -8.62 4.36 24.26
N HIS A 289 -8.55 3.21 24.91
CA HIS A 289 -7.30 2.47 25.01
C HIS A 289 -6.87 2.04 23.60
N LEU A 290 -5.82 2.67 23.08
CA LEU A 290 -5.22 2.34 21.80
C LEU A 290 -4.05 1.39 22.03
N ARG A 291 -4.07 0.24 21.36
CA ARG A 291 -2.96 -0.71 21.33
C ARG A 291 -2.51 -0.87 19.88
N PHE A 292 -1.19 -0.87 19.68
CA PHE A 292 -0.58 -1.27 18.43
C PHE A 292 -0.33 -2.78 18.40
#